data_AF-A0A7K2MX96-F1
#
_entry.id   AF-A0A7K2MX96-F1
#
_cell.length_a   1.000
_cell.length_b   1.000
_cell.length_c   1.000
_cell.angle_alpha   90.00
_cell.angle_beta   90.00
_cell.angle_gamma   90.00
#
_symmetry.space_group_name_H-M   'P 1'
#
loop_
_entity.id
_entity.type
_entity.pdbx_description
1 polymer ?
#
loop_
_entity_poly.entity_id
_entity_poly.type
_entity_poly.pdbx_seq_one_letter_code
_entity_poly.pdbx_strand_id
1 'polypeptide(L)'
;YNSSSLDAALTGDGPENGESVLADFIGVEEDGLRLVEDFHSLAPLMAELSERDRQIIHLRFVEEATQAEIGERLGCSQMHVSRLIKRIITRLREGMLGELGCA
;
A
#
# COMPACT_ATOMS: atom_id res chain seq x y z
N TYR A 1 9.29 25.60 34.22
CA TYR A 1 9.86 25.45 32.87
C TYR A 1 8.71 25.20 31.91
N ASN A 2 8.40 26.19 31.08
CA ASN A 2 7.51 26.06 29.93
C ASN A 2 8.24 25.27 28.84
N SER A 3 7.62 24.23 28.32
CA SER A 3 7.74 23.81 26.93
C SER A 3 6.45 23.11 26.52
N SER A 4 5.41 23.93 26.33
CA SER A 4 4.30 23.63 25.45
C SER A 4 4.81 23.67 24.01
N SER A 5 5.21 22.53 23.45
CA SER A 5 5.42 22.41 21.99
C SER A 5 5.60 20.94 21.57
N LEU A 6 4.60 20.10 21.78
CA LEU A 6 4.48 18.84 21.04
C LEU A 6 3.03 18.50 20.67
N ASP A 7 2.15 19.50 20.65
CA ASP A 7 0.74 19.39 20.21
C ASP A 7 0.51 19.99 18.81
N ALA A 8 1.57 20.41 18.11
CA ALA A 8 1.46 21.13 16.83
C ALA A 8 1.85 20.31 15.59
N ALA A 9 2.18 19.04 15.73
CA ALA A 9 2.41 18.14 14.59
C ALA A 9 1.21 17.22 14.30
N LEU A 10 0.08 17.43 14.98
CA LEU A 10 -1.19 16.72 14.76
C LEU A 10 -2.10 17.43 13.75
N THR A 11 -1.56 18.30 12.90
CA THR A 11 -2.37 18.95 11.85
C THR A 11 -1.57 19.04 10.56
N GLY A 12 -1.31 17.88 9.97
CA GLY A 12 -0.94 17.74 8.58
C GLY A 12 -2.14 17.23 7.79
N ASP A 13 -3.12 18.10 7.54
CA ASP A 13 -4.17 17.84 6.56
C ASP A 13 -3.51 17.78 5.16
N GLY A 14 -3.16 16.56 4.74
CA GLY A 14 -2.57 16.17 3.45
C GLY A 14 -3.08 14.76 3.12
N PRO A 15 -2.86 14.19 1.92
CA PRO A 15 -3.55 12.96 1.52
C PRO A 15 -2.92 11.72 2.23
N GLU A 16 -3.21 11.54 3.51
CA GLU A 16 -2.66 10.50 4.40
C GLU A 16 -3.25 9.11 4.16
N ASN A 17 -3.93 8.89 3.04
CA ASN A 17 -4.52 7.58 2.72
C ASN A 17 -3.46 6.53 2.36
N GLY A 18 -2.21 6.94 2.09
CA GLY A 18 -1.08 6.03 1.89
C GLY A 18 -0.31 5.73 3.17
N GLU A 19 -0.11 6.74 4.01
CA GLU A 19 0.75 6.67 5.19
C GLU A 19 0.08 5.96 6.37
N SER A 20 -1.25 6.10 6.51
CA SER A 20 -2.04 5.34 7.49
C SER A 20 -2.10 3.83 7.16
N VAL A 21 -2.06 3.46 5.88
CA VAL A 21 -1.99 2.04 5.46
C VAL A 21 -0.59 1.48 5.69
N LEU A 22 0.42 2.33 5.54
CA LEU A 22 1.83 2.00 5.73
C LEU A 22 2.16 1.73 7.21
N ALA A 23 1.60 2.51 8.13
CA ALA A 23 1.83 2.35 9.56
C ALA A 23 1.24 1.04 10.14
N ASP A 24 0.12 0.56 9.60
CA ASP A 24 -0.58 -0.64 10.09
C ASP A 24 0.19 -1.94 9.80
N PHE A 25 1.15 -1.92 8.86
CA PHE A 25 1.88 -3.10 8.41
C PHE A 25 3.27 -3.26 9.04
N ILE A 26 3.82 -2.21 9.68
CA ILE A 26 5.18 -2.19 10.23
C ILE A 26 5.15 -2.65 11.69
N GLY A 27 5.16 -3.98 11.90
CA GLY A 27 5.14 -4.61 13.22
C GLY A 27 6.33 -5.54 13.49
N VAL A 28 7.25 -5.04 14.35
CA VAL A 28 8.24 -5.73 15.21
C VAL A 28 9.57 -6.23 14.58
N GLU A 29 10.65 -5.92 15.32
CA GLU A 29 12.07 -5.86 14.97
C GLU A 29 12.75 -7.19 14.55
N GLU A 30 13.91 -7.04 13.89
CA GLU A 30 14.73 -7.97 13.08
C GLU A 30 14.12 -8.35 11.70
N ASP A 31 12.89 -8.86 11.62
CA ASP A 31 12.15 -8.95 10.33
C ASP A 31 11.71 -7.56 9.84
N GLY A 32 11.56 -6.61 10.77
CA GLY A 32 11.21 -5.22 10.48
C GLY A 32 12.20 -4.50 9.57
N LEU A 33 13.50 -4.81 9.60
CA LEU A 33 14.47 -4.08 8.75
C LEU A 33 14.35 -4.49 7.28
N ARG A 34 14.25 -5.80 7.00
CA ARG A 34 14.00 -6.32 5.65
C ARG A 34 12.61 -5.93 5.17
N LEU A 35 11.63 -5.92 6.07
CA LEU A 35 10.28 -5.44 5.79
C LEU A 35 10.29 -3.93 5.45
N VAL A 36 11.06 -3.12 6.16
CA VAL A 36 11.25 -1.68 5.89
C VAL A 36 11.96 -1.44 4.56
N GLU A 37 12.98 -2.23 4.21
CA GLU A 37 13.61 -2.19 2.87
C GLU A 37 12.62 -2.58 1.77
N ASP A 38 11.89 -3.69 1.97
CA ASP A 38 10.83 -4.15 1.05
C ASP A 38 9.75 -3.05 0.90
N PHE A 39 9.41 -2.33 1.97
CA PHE A 39 8.46 -1.21 1.95
C PHE A 39 9.00 0.03 1.28
N HIS A 40 10.26 0.38 1.49
CA HIS A 40 10.88 1.53 0.85
C HIS A 40 10.93 1.36 -0.68
N SER A 41 11.15 0.14 -1.16
CA SER A 41 11.04 -0.20 -2.58
C SER A 41 9.58 -0.34 -3.07
N LEU A 42 8.65 -0.77 -2.22
CA LEU A 42 7.25 -0.93 -2.60
C LEU A 42 6.49 0.40 -2.70
N ALA A 43 6.76 1.36 -1.81
CA ALA A 43 6.09 2.65 -1.73
C ALA A 43 6.11 3.46 -3.06
N PRO A 44 7.25 3.64 -3.76
CA PRO A 44 7.27 4.33 -5.05
C PRO A 44 6.47 3.55 -6.11
N LEU A 45 6.55 2.21 -6.13
CA LEU A 45 5.79 1.37 -7.06
C LEU A 45 4.27 1.43 -6.81
N MET A 46 3.87 1.57 -5.54
CA MET A 46 2.48 1.83 -5.15
C MET A 46 2.00 3.20 -5.63
N ALA A 47 2.84 4.23 -5.58
CA ALA A 47 2.52 5.57 -6.04
C ALA A 47 2.36 5.65 -7.56
N GLU A 48 2.98 4.75 -8.33
CA GLU A 48 2.79 4.64 -9.78
C GLU A 48 1.51 3.91 -10.21
N LEU A 49 0.79 3.27 -9.28
CA LEU A 49 -0.47 2.63 -9.61
C LEU A 49 -1.53 3.67 -9.98
N SER A 50 -2.42 3.28 -10.90
CA SER A 50 -3.63 4.07 -11.13
C SER A 50 -4.48 4.10 -9.86
N GLU A 51 -5.28 5.16 -9.68
CA GLU A 51 -6.17 5.28 -8.51
C GLU A 51 -7.05 4.04 -8.33
N ARG A 52 -7.55 3.49 -9.45
CA ARG A 52 -8.36 2.27 -9.45
C ARG A 52 -7.57 1.04 -8.99
N ASP A 53 -6.33 0.88 -9.45
CA ASP A 53 -5.48 -0.25 -9.04
C ASP A 53 -5.10 -0.13 -7.56
N ARG A 54 -4.78 1.08 -7.09
CA ARG A 54 -4.52 1.35 -5.66
C ARG A 54 -5.74 1.04 -4.79
N GLN A 55 -6.93 1.45 -5.24
CA GLN A 55 -8.19 1.14 -4.57
C GLN A 55 -8.44 -0.37 -4.48
N ILE A 56 -8.17 -1.12 -5.56
CA ILE A 56 -8.31 -2.59 -5.57
C ILE A 56 -7.36 -3.24 -4.55
N ILE A 57 -6.12 -2.77 -4.47
CA ILE A 57 -5.14 -3.28 -3.49
C ILE A 57 -5.55 -2.93 -2.07
N HIS A 58 -5.98 -1.69 -1.81
CA HIS A 58 -6.47 -1.27 -0.50
C HIS A 58 -7.65 -2.13 -0.04
N LEU A 59 -8.68 -2.27 -0.89
CA LEU A 59 -9.84 -3.10 -0.58
C LEU A 59 -9.42 -4.55 -0.29
N ARG A 60 -8.46 -5.09 -1.03
CA ARG A 60 -8.07 -6.50 -0.90
C ARG A 60 -7.21 -6.79 0.33
N PHE A 61 -6.26 -5.92 0.64
CA PHE A 61 -5.19 -6.21 1.59
C PHE A 61 -5.27 -5.38 2.87
N VAL A 62 -6.09 -4.33 2.90
CA VAL A 62 -6.35 -3.51 4.09
C VAL A 62 -7.75 -3.78 4.62
N GLU A 63 -8.77 -3.69 3.76
CA GLU A 63 -10.16 -3.98 4.15
C GLU A 63 -10.51 -5.48 4.08
N GLU A 64 -9.56 -6.33 3.68
CA GLU A 64 -9.72 -7.80 3.55
C GLU A 64 -10.89 -8.25 2.64
N ALA A 65 -11.42 -7.36 1.79
CA ALA A 65 -12.57 -7.64 0.95
C ALA A 65 -12.29 -8.78 -0.04
N THR A 66 -13.27 -9.65 -0.24
CA THR A 66 -13.22 -10.71 -1.25
C THR A 66 -13.26 -10.11 -2.65
N GLN A 67 -12.74 -10.85 -3.63
CA GLN A 67 -12.77 -10.41 -5.03
C GLN A 67 -14.21 -10.24 -5.56
N ALA A 68 -15.18 -10.94 -4.98
CA ALA A 68 -16.59 -10.77 -5.28
C ALA A 68 -17.12 -9.43 -4.76
N GLU A 69 -16.88 -9.12 -3.48
CA GLU A 69 -17.28 -7.85 -2.86
C GLU A 69 -16.60 -6.65 -3.55
N ILE A 70 -15.33 -6.77 -3.93
CA ILE A 70 -14.64 -5.75 -4.72
C ILE A 70 -15.32 -5.58 -6.09
N GLY A 71 -15.71 -6.68 -6.72
CA GLY A 71 -16.42 -6.64 -8.01
C GLY A 71 -17.76 -5.91 -7.90
N GLU A 72 -18.52 -6.21 -6.85
CA GLU A 72 -19.79 -5.54 -6.54
C GLU A 72 -19.59 -4.03 -6.33
N ARG A 73 -18.61 -3.63 -5.52
CA ARG A 73 -18.29 -2.22 -5.26
C ARG A 73 -17.85 -1.46 -6.51
N LEU A 74 -17.10 -2.11 -7.41
CA LEU A 74 -16.49 -1.49 -8.58
C LEU A 74 -17.28 -1.70 -9.89
N GLY A 75 -18.45 -2.34 -9.83
CA GLY A 75 -19.30 -2.61 -10.97
C GLY A 75 -18.68 -3.56 -12.00
N CYS A 76 -17.90 -4.55 -11.56
CA CYS A 76 -17.29 -5.54 -12.44
C CYS A 76 -17.37 -6.97 -11.86
N SER A 77 -17.06 -7.97 -12.68
CA SER A 77 -17.09 -9.36 -12.22
C SER A 77 -15.90 -9.70 -11.33
N GLN A 78 -16.09 -10.64 -10.39
CA GLN A 78 -15.02 -11.22 -9.57
C GLN A 78 -13.83 -11.71 -10.42
N MET A 79 -14.11 -12.32 -11.57
CA MET A 79 -13.08 -12.76 -12.52
C MET A 79 -12.25 -11.60 -13.08
N HIS A 80 -12.89 -10.47 -13.37
CA HIS A 80 -12.19 -9.26 -13.79
C HIS A 80 -11.30 -8.75 -12.66
N VAL A 81 -11.83 -8.63 -11.44
CA VAL A 81 -11.04 -8.23 -10.26
C VAL A 81 -9.83 -9.15 -10.04
N SER A 82 -10.02 -10.46 -10.13
CA SER A 82 -8.94 -11.44 -10.00
C SER A 82 -7.81 -11.21 -11.01
N ARG A 83 -8.16 -10.95 -12.28
CA ARG A 83 -7.18 -10.62 -13.33
C ARG A 83 -6.45 -9.31 -13.05
N LEU A 84 -7.16 -8.29 -12.55
CA LEU A 84 -6.55 -7.00 -12.18
C LEU A 84 -5.56 -7.17 -11.03
N ILE A 85 -5.96 -7.82 -9.94
CA ILE A 85 -5.07 -8.09 -8.78
C ILE A 85 -3.82 -8.83 -9.24
N LYS A 86 -3.97 -9.89 -10.05
CA LYS A 86 -2.83 -10.65 -10.57
C LYS A 86 -1.86 -9.76 -11.36
N ARG A 87 -2.40 -8.92 -12.26
CA ARG A 87 -1.59 -8.00 -13.08
C ARG A 87 -0.85 -6.97 -12.21
N ILE A 88 -1.53 -6.41 -11.22
CA ILE A 88 -0.95 -5.42 -10.30
C ILE A 88 0.20 -6.06 -9.52
N ILE A 89 -0.03 -7.23 -8.90
CA ILE A 89 1.00 -7.95 -8.12
C ILE A 89 2.19 -8.34 -8.99
N THR A 90 1.97 -8.78 -10.23
CA THR A 90 3.06 -9.07 -11.17
C THR A 90 3.91 -7.83 -11.44
N ARG A 91 3.29 -6.67 -11.73
CA ARG A 91 4.02 -5.42 -11.97
C ARG A 91 4.83 -4.98 -10.74
N LEU A 92 4.24 -5.05 -9.56
CA LEU A 92 4.95 -4.69 -8.31
C LEU A 92 6.16 -5.60 -8.07
N ARG A 93 5.98 -6.92 -8.26
CA ARG A 93 7.07 -7.89 -8.13
C ARG A 93 8.18 -7.64 -9.14
N GLU A 94 7.84 -7.35 -10.40
CA GLU A 94 8.83 -7.02 -11.44
C GLU A 94 9.59 -5.73 -11.09
N GLY A 95 8.90 -4.70 -10.58
CA GLY A 95 9.54 -3.47 -10.10
C GLY A 95 10.53 -3.73 -8.97
N MET A 96 10.12 -4.47 -7.94
CA MET A 96 10.98 -4.81 -6.81
C MET A 96 12.20 -5.64 -7.24
N LEU A 97 12.03 -6.62 -8.12
CA LEU A 97 13.15 -7.42 -8.64
C LEU A 97 14.08 -6.59 -9.55
N GLY A 98 13.54 -5.61 -10.26
CA GLY A 98 14.32 -4.67 -11.07
C GLY A 98 15.20 -3.76 -10.21
N GLU A 99 14.72 -3.32 -9.05
CA GLU A 99 15.51 -2.53 -8.09
C GLU A 99 16.57 -3.38 -7.37
N LEU A 100 16.25 -4.62 -6.96
CA LEU A 100 17.22 -5.53 -6.33
C LEU A 100 18.34 -5.98 -7.28
N GLY A 101 18.15 -5.88 -8.60
CA GLY A 101 19.16 -6.24 -9.61
C GLY A 101 20.16 -5.13 -9.94
N CYS A 102 19.94 -3.91 -9.43
CA CYS A 102 20.79 -2.74 -9.69
C CYS A 102 21.60 -2.27 -8.46
N ALA A 103 21.55 -3.01 -7.35
CA ALA A 103 22.36 -2.78 -6.15
C ALA A 103 23.63 -3.65 -6.14
#